data_AF-A0A835RTR9-F1
#
_entry.id   AF-A0A835RTR9-F1
#
_cell.length_a   1.000
_cell.length_b   1.000
_cell.length_c   1.000
_cell.angle_alpha   90.00
_cell.angle_beta   90.00
_cell.angle_gamma   90.00
#
_symmetry.space_group_name_H-M   'P 1'
#
loop_
_entity.id
_entity.type
_entity.pdbx_description
1 polymer ?
#
loop_
_entity_poly.entity_id
_entity_poly.type
_entity_poly.pdbx_seq_one_letter_code
_entity_poly.pdbx_strand_id
1 'polypeptide(L)'
;MPRKFGNSTMLVDSIAVAEFQGLPLADHPSVKNGRPPGALLEPRPPLDAPTVAEAIAVISCWYEDKTEWGDRIGWIYGSVTEDVVTGYRMHNRGWRSVYCITKRDAFRGTAPINLTDRLHQVLRWATGSVEIFYSKNNALLASSRLKFLQRIAYINVGVYPFTSIFLVVYCFLPAVSLFTGEFVVQTLNVTFLVYLLIITICLALLSLLEVKWSGISLEEYWRNEQFWVIGGTSAHLAAVIQGLLKVIAGIEISFTLTSKSANEDEVDAFADLYLVKWTSLFIPPLTILVVNIIAIFIGFSRTMYSIIPQWSKLIGGVFFSLWVLAHMYPFCKGLMGRRGRTPTIIYVWAGIVAITLSLLWIAISPPTNDSSSGGGV
;
A
#
# COMPACT_ATOMS: atom_id res chain seq x y z
N MET A 1 -32.44 3.86 -25.47
CA MET A 1 -31.20 3.48 -26.17
C MET A 1 -30.26 4.66 -26.37
N PRO A 2 -30.70 5.83 -26.90
CA PRO A 2 -29.79 6.95 -27.18
C PRO A 2 -29.08 7.51 -25.94
N ARG A 3 -29.82 7.65 -24.82
CA ARG A 3 -29.25 8.07 -23.53
C ARG A 3 -28.16 7.15 -22.99
N LYS A 4 -28.17 5.86 -23.37
CA LYS A 4 -27.21 4.87 -22.84
C LYS A 4 -25.92 4.87 -23.67
N PHE A 5 -26.04 4.62 -24.97
CA PHE A 5 -24.90 4.35 -25.85
C PHE A 5 -24.58 5.48 -26.83
N GLY A 6 -25.32 6.57 -26.79
CA GLY A 6 -25.24 7.68 -27.75
C GLY A 6 -26.20 7.50 -28.93
N ASN A 7 -26.14 8.44 -29.87
CA ASN A 7 -27.10 8.54 -30.98
C ASN A 7 -26.75 7.68 -32.20
N SER A 8 -25.56 7.06 -32.22
CA SER A 8 -25.13 6.21 -33.34
C SER A 8 -25.92 4.91 -33.38
N THR A 9 -26.77 4.74 -34.40
CA THR A 9 -27.48 3.47 -34.63
C THR A 9 -26.51 2.37 -35.03
N MET A 10 -25.52 2.68 -35.89
CA MET A 10 -24.52 1.69 -36.32
C MET A 10 -23.68 1.16 -35.15
N LEU A 11 -23.27 2.03 -34.22
CA LEU A 11 -22.58 1.59 -33.00
C LEU A 11 -23.48 0.69 -32.16
N VAL A 12 -24.74 1.10 -31.93
CA VAL A 12 -25.68 0.35 -31.11
C VAL A 12 -25.96 -1.04 -31.71
N ASP A 13 -26.14 -1.12 -33.02
CA ASP A 13 -26.37 -2.38 -33.73
C ASP A 13 -25.13 -3.29 -33.66
N SER A 14 -23.93 -2.70 -33.68
CA SER A 14 -22.67 -3.46 -33.54
C SER A 14 -22.49 -4.12 -32.17
N ILE A 15 -23.16 -3.64 -31.11
CA ILE A 15 -23.01 -4.18 -29.75
C ILE A 15 -23.51 -5.62 -29.68
N ALA A 16 -24.68 -5.92 -30.25
CA ALA A 16 -25.23 -7.28 -30.25
C ALA A 16 -24.36 -8.24 -31.07
N VAL A 17 -23.79 -7.74 -32.17
CA VAL A 17 -22.81 -8.49 -32.97
C VAL A 17 -21.56 -8.78 -32.14
N ALA A 18 -21.01 -7.77 -31.47
CA ALA A 18 -19.83 -7.91 -30.60
C ALA A 18 -20.08 -8.86 -29.41
N GLU A 19 -21.26 -8.81 -28.80
CA GLU A 19 -21.68 -9.73 -27.73
C GLU A 19 -21.62 -11.19 -28.22
N PHE A 20 -22.24 -11.49 -29.35
CA PHE A 20 -22.21 -12.82 -29.96
C PHE A 20 -20.78 -13.25 -30.33
N GLN A 21 -20.00 -12.35 -30.95
CA GLN A 21 -18.59 -12.59 -31.30
C GLN A 21 -17.67 -12.75 -30.08
N GLY A 22 -18.07 -12.24 -28.91
CA GLY A 22 -17.34 -12.36 -27.65
C GLY A 22 -17.65 -13.65 -26.89
N LEU A 23 -18.71 -14.38 -27.24
CA LEU A 23 -19.07 -15.63 -26.56
C LEU A 23 -17.95 -16.67 -26.73
N PRO A 24 -17.65 -17.47 -25.68
CA PRO A 24 -16.69 -18.57 -25.78
C PRO A 24 -17.14 -19.58 -26.86
N LEU A 25 -16.20 -20.32 -27.43
CA LEU A 25 -16.53 -21.38 -28.37
C LEU A 25 -17.32 -22.48 -27.65
N ALA A 26 -18.40 -22.97 -28.27
CA ALA A 26 -19.18 -24.10 -27.77
C ALA A 26 -18.51 -25.44 -28.13
N ASP A 27 -17.21 -25.57 -27.84
CA ASP A 27 -16.39 -26.75 -28.14
C ASP A 27 -16.19 -27.68 -26.93
N HIS A 28 -16.61 -27.24 -25.74
CA HIS A 28 -16.49 -28.01 -24.50
C HIS A 28 -17.84 -28.12 -23.76
N PRO A 29 -18.21 -29.29 -23.19
CA PRO A 29 -19.51 -29.49 -22.51
C PRO A 29 -19.79 -28.57 -21.32
N SER A 30 -18.75 -27.94 -20.74
CA SER A 30 -18.92 -26.95 -19.66
C SER A 30 -19.40 -25.59 -20.16
N VAL A 31 -19.27 -25.30 -21.45
CA VAL A 31 -19.66 -24.03 -22.08
C VAL A 31 -21.13 -24.09 -22.48
N LYS A 32 -22.01 -23.67 -21.57
CA LYS A 32 -23.47 -23.71 -21.80
C LYS A 32 -23.96 -22.64 -22.78
N ASN A 33 -23.32 -21.48 -22.78
CA ASN A 33 -23.69 -20.31 -23.58
C ASN A 33 -22.52 -19.90 -24.48
N GLY A 34 -22.16 -20.78 -25.42
CA GLY A 34 -21.08 -20.54 -26.38
C GLY A 34 -21.60 -20.27 -27.78
N ARG A 35 -20.76 -19.65 -28.61
CA ARG A 35 -21.02 -19.54 -30.05
C ARG A 35 -20.69 -20.87 -30.77
N PRO A 36 -21.43 -21.25 -31.82
CA PRO A 36 -21.16 -22.49 -32.54
C PRO A 36 -19.78 -22.44 -33.23
N PRO A 37 -19.08 -23.59 -33.35
CA PRO A 37 -17.89 -23.68 -34.17
C PRO A 37 -18.15 -23.18 -35.59
N GLY A 38 -17.22 -22.40 -36.13
CA GLY A 38 -17.34 -21.85 -37.48
C GLY A 38 -18.12 -20.54 -37.61
N ALA A 39 -18.80 -20.07 -36.55
CA ALA A 39 -19.65 -18.87 -36.60
C ALA A 39 -18.93 -17.57 -37.02
N LEU A 40 -17.60 -17.51 -36.87
CA LEU A 40 -16.78 -16.34 -37.19
C LEU A 40 -15.84 -16.57 -38.39
N LEU A 41 -16.11 -17.60 -39.20
CA LEU A 41 -15.31 -17.90 -40.41
C LEU A 41 -15.75 -17.08 -41.63
N GLU A 42 -16.91 -16.44 -41.57
CA GLU A 42 -17.40 -15.58 -42.64
C GLU A 42 -16.43 -14.41 -42.92
N PRO A 43 -16.16 -14.08 -44.19
CA PRO A 43 -15.33 -12.94 -44.55
C PRO A 43 -15.91 -11.65 -43.96
N ARG A 44 -15.06 -10.82 -43.35
CA ARG A 44 -15.50 -9.50 -42.89
C ARG A 44 -15.80 -8.62 -44.11
N PRO A 45 -16.94 -7.90 -44.12
CA PRO A 45 -17.21 -6.94 -45.19
C PRO A 45 -16.10 -5.87 -45.20
N PRO A 46 -15.70 -5.38 -46.39
CA PRO A 46 -14.75 -4.28 -46.47
C PRO A 46 -15.33 -3.03 -45.81
N LEU A 47 -14.46 -2.19 -45.23
CA LEU A 47 -14.83 -0.90 -44.68
C LEU A 47 -15.37 0.00 -45.80
N ASP A 48 -16.62 0.42 -45.68
CA ASP A 48 -17.26 1.39 -46.58
C ASP A 48 -17.16 2.81 -46.02
N ALA A 49 -17.27 3.80 -46.90
CA ALA A 49 -17.18 5.21 -46.52
C ALA A 49 -18.18 5.63 -45.43
N PRO A 50 -19.45 5.14 -45.43
CA PRO A 50 -20.38 5.39 -44.33
C PRO A 50 -19.90 4.87 -42.97
N THR A 51 -19.40 3.63 -42.89
CA THR A 51 -18.88 3.08 -41.61
C THR A 51 -17.69 3.89 -41.11
N VAL A 52 -16.81 4.34 -42.00
CA VAL A 52 -15.67 5.19 -41.62
C VAL A 52 -16.14 6.56 -41.12
N ALA A 53 -17.10 7.20 -41.80
CA ALA A 53 -17.65 8.47 -41.37
C ALA A 53 -18.32 8.37 -39.98
N GLU A 54 -19.07 7.29 -39.76
CA GLU A 54 -19.71 7.03 -38.46
C GLU A 54 -18.68 6.71 -37.38
N ALA A 55 -17.63 5.96 -37.69
CA ALA A 55 -16.51 5.70 -36.78
C ALA A 55 -15.84 7.01 -36.32
N ILE A 56 -15.67 7.98 -37.23
CA ILE A 56 -15.17 9.33 -36.90
C ILE A 56 -16.14 10.08 -35.99
N ALA A 57 -17.46 9.96 -36.23
CA ALA A 57 -18.47 10.60 -35.42
C ALA A 57 -18.52 10.05 -33.98
N VAL A 58 -18.38 8.73 -33.79
CA VAL A 58 -18.46 8.11 -32.45
C VAL A 58 -17.23 8.34 -31.57
N ILE A 59 -16.08 8.69 -32.15
CA ILE A 59 -14.86 9.06 -31.40
C ILE A 59 -14.73 10.57 -31.19
N SER A 60 -15.74 11.34 -31.58
CA SER A 60 -15.73 12.80 -31.40
C SER A 60 -15.79 13.19 -29.92
N CYS A 61 -15.24 14.36 -29.58
CA CYS A 61 -15.15 14.84 -28.20
C CYS A 61 -16.51 15.08 -27.53
N TRP A 62 -17.59 15.23 -28.30
CA TRP A 62 -18.95 15.45 -27.79
C TRP A 62 -19.79 14.18 -27.73
N TYR A 63 -19.30 13.04 -28.23
CA TYR A 63 -20.12 11.84 -28.37
C TYR A 63 -20.67 11.34 -27.03
N GLU A 64 -19.88 11.48 -25.97
CA GLU A 64 -20.25 11.06 -24.63
C GLU A 64 -21.15 12.08 -23.89
N ASP A 65 -21.36 13.28 -24.45
CA ASP A 65 -22.18 14.32 -23.82
C ASP A 65 -23.63 13.84 -23.60
N LYS A 66 -24.12 13.98 -22.37
CA LYS A 66 -25.46 13.54 -21.93
C LYS A 66 -25.75 12.05 -22.16
N THR A 67 -24.71 11.22 -22.30
CA THR A 67 -24.83 9.75 -22.36
C THR A 67 -24.57 9.11 -20.98
N GLU A 68 -24.69 7.78 -20.87
CA GLU A 68 -24.32 7.03 -19.67
C GLU A 68 -22.90 6.43 -19.73
N TRP A 69 -22.09 6.79 -20.75
CA TRP A 69 -20.67 6.45 -20.82
C TRP A 69 -19.91 7.08 -19.65
N GLY A 70 -18.97 6.34 -19.05
CA GLY A 70 -18.24 6.80 -17.87
C GLY A 70 -19.01 6.70 -16.56
N ASP A 71 -20.31 6.95 -16.62
CA ASP A 71 -21.19 6.94 -15.44
C ASP A 71 -21.66 5.54 -15.10
N ARG A 72 -22.09 4.74 -16.09
CA ARG A 72 -22.64 3.39 -15.88
C ARG A 72 -22.06 2.36 -16.83
N ILE A 73 -21.59 2.81 -17.99
CA ILE A 73 -21.15 2.00 -19.14
C ILE A 73 -19.69 2.32 -19.41
N GLY A 74 -18.90 1.28 -19.75
CA GLY A 74 -17.47 1.40 -19.96
C GLY A 74 -16.68 1.55 -18.65
N TRP A 75 -15.54 2.23 -18.75
CA TRP A 75 -14.67 2.57 -17.62
C TRP A 75 -15.33 3.63 -16.74
N ILE A 76 -15.33 3.43 -15.43
CA ILE A 76 -16.01 4.35 -14.52
C ILE A 76 -15.17 5.61 -14.27
N TYR A 77 -15.73 6.78 -14.57
CA TYR A 77 -15.03 8.07 -14.44
C TYR A 77 -14.97 8.58 -13.00
N GLY A 78 -14.05 9.53 -12.76
CA GLY A 78 -13.94 10.26 -11.50
C GLY A 78 -13.25 9.51 -10.35
N SER A 79 -12.51 8.44 -10.66
CA SER A 79 -11.71 7.66 -9.70
C SER A 79 -10.28 7.53 -10.21
N VAL A 80 -9.28 7.72 -9.34
CA VAL A 80 -7.86 7.47 -9.67
C VAL A 80 -7.57 5.97 -9.86
N THR A 81 -8.43 5.11 -9.33
CA THR A 81 -8.39 3.65 -9.48
C THR A 81 -9.66 3.19 -10.18
N GLU A 82 -9.80 3.56 -11.45
CA GLU A 82 -10.95 3.23 -12.29
C GLU A 82 -11.08 1.73 -12.54
N ASP A 83 -9.95 1.01 -12.55
CA ASP A 83 -9.86 -0.44 -12.69
C ASP A 83 -10.61 -1.21 -11.60
N VAL A 84 -10.32 -0.90 -10.33
CA VAL A 84 -10.97 -1.52 -9.18
C VAL A 84 -12.46 -1.18 -9.15
N VAL A 85 -12.82 0.08 -9.41
CA VAL A 85 -14.22 0.54 -9.40
C VAL A 85 -15.04 -0.13 -10.51
N THR A 86 -14.48 -0.21 -11.72
CA THR A 86 -15.15 -0.83 -12.87
C THR A 86 -15.39 -2.30 -12.60
N GLY A 87 -14.36 -3.02 -12.13
CA GLY A 87 -14.49 -4.43 -11.71
C GLY A 87 -15.53 -4.64 -10.61
N TYR A 88 -15.51 -3.78 -9.56
CA TYR A 88 -16.51 -3.81 -8.49
C TYR A 88 -17.93 -3.63 -9.04
N ARG A 89 -18.17 -2.64 -9.92
CA ARG A 89 -19.50 -2.40 -10.48
C ARG A 89 -19.99 -3.55 -11.36
N MET A 90 -19.10 -4.20 -12.10
CA MET A 90 -19.44 -5.41 -12.85
C MET A 90 -19.82 -6.54 -11.89
N HIS A 91 -19.00 -6.83 -10.89
CA HIS A 91 -19.30 -7.88 -9.90
C HIS A 91 -20.58 -7.59 -9.11
N ASN A 92 -20.84 -6.34 -8.76
CA ASN A 92 -22.07 -5.92 -8.08
C ASN A 92 -23.33 -6.11 -8.96
N ARG A 93 -23.17 -6.21 -10.29
CA ARG A 93 -24.26 -6.59 -11.22
C ARG A 93 -24.44 -8.10 -11.36
N GLY A 94 -23.53 -8.90 -10.80
CA GLY A 94 -23.56 -10.37 -10.82
C GLY A 94 -22.54 -11.03 -11.75
N TRP A 95 -21.67 -10.24 -12.40
CA TRP A 95 -20.58 -10.78 -13.22
C TRP A 95 -19.57 -11.56 -12.36
N ARG A 96 -18.83 -12.47 -13.01
CA ARG A 96 -17.79 -13.29 -12.38
C ARG A 96 -16.49 -13.13 -13.16
N SER A 97 -15.40 -12.82 -12.46
CA SER A 97 -14.04 -12.84 -13.01
C SER A 97 -13.40 -14.22 -12.90
N VAL A 98 -12.44 -14.50 -13.77
CA VAL A 98 -11.59 -15.70 -13.71
C VAL A 98 -10.13 -15.25 -13.63
N TYR A 99 -9.37 -15.81 -12.71
CA TYR A 99 -7.93 -15.62 -12.60
C TYR A 99 -7.23 -16.87 -13.13
N CYS A 100 -6.42 -16.72 -14.18
CA CYS A 100 -5.78 -17.83 -14.88
C CYS A 100 -4.25 -17.67 -14.80
N ILE A 101 -3.58 -18.69 -14.28
CA ILE A 101 -2.12 -18.75 -14.23
C ILE A 101 -1.65 -19.74 -15.30
N THR A 102 -0.84 -19.26 -16.23
CA THR A 102 -0.21 -20.09 -17.26
C THR A 102 1.20 -20.50 -16.82
N LYS A 103 1.70 -21.64 -17.35
CA LYS A 103 3.05 -22.13 -17.01
C LYS A 103 4.17 -21.13 -17.34
N ARG A 104 4.00 -20.33 -18.38
CA ARG A 104 4.86 -19.19 -18.71
C ARG A 104 4.07 -17.92 -18.49
N ASP A 105 4.72 -16.86 -18.03
CA ASP A 105 4.09 -15.56 -17.88
C ASP A 105 3.53 -15.12 -19.24
N ALA A 106 2.21 -15.02 -19.34
CA ALA A 106 1.55 -14.58 -20.57
C ALA A 106 1.72 -13.07 -20.81
N PHE A 107 1.95 -12.31 -19.74
CA PHE A 107 2.12 -10.85 -19.76
C PHE A 107 3.34 -10.47 -18.93
N ARG A 108 4.23 -9.65 -19.51
CA ARG A 108 5.39 -9.07 -18.84
C ARG A 108 5.40 -7.57 -19.04
N GLY A 109 5.64 -6.83 -17.96
CA GLY A 109 5.74 -5.37 -17.97
C GLY A 109 6.96 -4.90 -17.19
N THR A 110 7.37 -3.66 -17.43
CA THR A 110 8.44 -3.01 -16.67
C THR A 110 7.89 -2.48 -15.34
N ALA A 111 8.61 -2.74 -14.26
CA ALA A 111 8.28 -2.21 -12.93
C ALA A 111 9.15 -0.99 -12.61
N PRO A 112 8.65 -0.02 -11.81
CA PRO A 112 9.49 1.05 -11.29
C PRO A 112 10.66 0.45 -10.51
N ILE A 113 11.88 0.88 -10.85
CA ILE A 113 13.10 0.36 -10.24
C ILE A 113 13.54 1.19 -9.03
N ASN A 114 13.27 2.49 -8.99
CA ASN A 114 13.65 3.33 -7.85
C ASN A 114 12.55 3.40 -6.76
N LEU A 115 12.98 3.66 -5.54
CA LEU A 115 12.11 3.73 -4.36
C LEU A 115 11.09 4.87 -4.45
N THR A 116 11.47 6.01 -5.00
CA THR A 116 10.63 7.22 -5.05
C THR A 116 9.40 7.00 -5.92
N ASP A 117 9.60 6.52 -7.15
CA ASP A 117 8.53 6.27 -8.11
C ASP A 117 7.62 5.14 -7.62
N ARG A 118 8.21 4.14 -6.93
CA ARG A 118 7.43 3.07 -6.29
C ARG A 118 6.54 3.60 -5.17
N LEU A 119 7.01 4.52 -4.32
CA LEU A 119 6.17 5.14 -3.29
C LEU A 119 5.07 6.03 -3.89
N HIS A 120 5.35 6.77 -4.95
CA HIS A 120 4.31 7.54 -5.66
C HIS A 120 3.26 6.64 -6.30
N GLN A 121 3.66 5.47 -6.80
CA GLN A 121 2.72 4.46 -7.29
C GLN A 121 1.82 3.92 -6.16
N VAL A 122 2.40 3.57 -5.00
CA VAL A 122 1.62 3.12 -3.85
C VAL A 122 0.71 4.23 -3.32
N LEU A 123 1.16 5.49 -3.33
CA LEU A 123 0.36 6.64 -2.95
C LEU A 123 -0.90 6.75 -3.82
N ARG A 124 -0.77 6.56 -5.14
CA ARG A 124 -1.93 6.54 -6.05
C ARG A 124 -2.94 5.47 -5.69
N TRP A 125 -2.46 4.23 -5.49
CA TRP A 125 -3.33 3.11 -5.15
C TRP A 125 -4.06 3.34 -3.83
N ALA A 126 -3.35 3.84 -2.82
CA ALA A 126 -3.94 4.18 -1.53
C ALA A 126 -4.94 5.33 -1.65
N THR A 127 -4.63 6.36 -2.45
CA THR A 127 -5.54 7.50 -2.68
C THR A 127 -6.83 7.03 -3.34
N GLY A 128 -6.73 6.27 -4.44
CA GLY A 128 -7.92 5.73 -5.10
C GLY A 128 -8.73 4.80 -4.19
N SER A 129 -8.06 4.01 -3.34
CA SER A 129 -8.75 3.17 -2.35
C SER A 129 -9.52 3.99 -1.30
N VAL A 130 -8.93 5.08 -0.80
CA VAL A 130 -9.60 6.02 0.10
C VAL A 130 -10.77 6.73 -0.60
N GLU A 131 -10.61 7.13 -1.86
CA GLU A 131 -11.70 7.70 -2.66
C GLU A 131 -12.85 6.70 -2.84
N ILE A 132 -12.54 5.43 -3.17
CA ILE A 132 -13.54 4.36 -3.27
C ILE A 132 -14.31 4.24 -1.96
N PHE A 133 -13.61 4.25 -0.82
CA PHE A 133 -14.21 4.14 0.51
C PHE A 133 -15.21 5.28 0.79
N TYR A 134 -14.89 6.52 0.44
CA TYR A 134 -15.80 7.66 0.62
C TYR A 134 -16.84 7.83 -0.50
N SER A 135 -16.71 7.10 -1.61
CA SER A 135 -17.63 7.19 -2.74
C SER A 135 -18.88 6.30 -2.58
N LYS A 136 -19.85 6.48 -3.50
CA LYS A 136 -21.00 5.58 -3.66
C LYS A 136 -20.61 4.15 -4.08
N ASN A 137 -19.36 3.92 -4.47
CA ASN A 137 -18.84 2.61 -4.87
C ASN A 137 -18.28 1.80 -3.68
N ASN A 138 -18.52 2.24 -2.44
CA ASN A 138 -18.12 1.48 -1.26
C ASN A 138 -18.87 0.13 -1.19
N ALA A 139 -18.12 -0.96 -0.99
CA ALA A 139 -18.67 -2.31 -0.92
C ALA A 139 -19.62 -2.55 0.26
N LEU A 140 -19.64 -1.70 1.29
CA LEU A 140 -20.67 -1.70 2.32
C LEU A 140 -22.08 -1.49 1.73
N LEU A 141 -22.18 -0.70 0.66
CA LEU A 141 -23.42 -0.40 -0.06
C LEU A 141 -23.69 -1.39 -1.21
N ALA A 142 -22.95 -2.49 -1.28
CA ALA A 142 -23.10 -3.48 -2.35
C ALA A 142 -24.48 -4.16 -2.31
N SER A 143 -24.96 -4.54 -3.50
CA SER A 143 -26.20 -5.28 -3.68
C SER A 143 -26.08 -6.73 -3.16
N SER A 144 -27.21 -7.42 -3.07
CA SER A 144 -27.29 -8.84 -2.72
C SER A 144 -26.66 -9.77 -3.75
N ARG A 145 -26.35 -9.28 -4.96
CA ARG A 145 -25.69 -10.09 -6.01
C ARG A 145 -24.21 -10.33 -5.74
N LEU A 146 -23.58 -9.49 -4.91
CA LEU A 146 -22.20 -9.64 -4.51
C LEU A 146 -22.09 -10.63 -3.34
N LYS A 147 -21.29 -11.68 -3.50
CA LYS A 147 -21.11 -12.70 -2.44
C LYS A 147 -20.55 -12.06 -1.16
N PHE A 148 -20.92 -12.60 0.00
CA PHE A 148 -20.49 -12.05 1.29
C PHE A 148 -18.97 -11.96 1.45
N LEU A 149 -18.23 -13.04 1.21
CA LEU A 149 -16.76 -13.01 1.28
C LEU A 149 -16.12 -12.08 0.25
N GLN A 150 -16.72 -11.98 -0.95
CA GLN A 150 -16.27 -11.05 -1.98
C GLN A 150 -16.50 -9.59 -1.55
N ARG A 151 -17.60 -9.32 -0.85
CA ARG A 151 -17.88 -8.01 -0.25
C ARG A 151 -16.82 -7.66 0.79
N ILE A 152 -16.45 -8.60 1.68
CA ILE A 152 -15.37 -8.40 2.65
C ILE A 152 -14.04 -8.10 1.93
N ALA A 153 -13.72 -8.83 0.86
CA ALA A 153 -12.50 -8.58 0.10
C ALA A 153 -12.46 -7.16 -0.50
N TYR A 154 -13.59 -6.67 -1.06
CA TYR A 154 -13.66 -5.30 -1.55
C TYR A 154 -13.63 -4.25 -0.43
N ILE A 155 -14.23 -4.54 0.73
CA ILE A 155 -14.10 -3.65 1.90
C ILE A 155 -12.64 -3.57 2.30
N ASN A 156 -11.92 -4.69 2.36
CA ASN A 156 -10.49 -4.73 2.67
C ASN A 156 -9.68 -3.82 1.73
N VAL A 157 -9.97 -3.87 0.42
CA VAL A 157 -9.34 -2.98 -0.57
C VAL A 157 -9.63 -1.50 -0.31
N GLY A 158 -10.83 -1.14 0.16
CA GLY A 158 -11.13 0.26 0.53
C GLY A 158 -10.48 0.70 1.85
N VAL A 159 -10.38 -0.21 2.84
CA VAL A 159 -9.96 0.16 4.20
C VAL A 159 -8.47 -0.02 4.48
N TYR A 160 -7.73 -0.77 3.66
CA TYR A 160 -6.32 -1.08 3.95
C TYR A 160 -5.45 0.18 4.20
N PRO A 161 -5.64 1.34 3.52
CA PRO A 161 -4.80 2.50 3.79
C PRO A 161 -4.98 3.04 5.20
N PHE A 162 -6.19 2.94 5.79
CA PHE A 162 -6.50 3.46 7.12
C PHE A 162 -5.75 2.73 8.25
N THR A 163 -5.27 1.51 7.99
CA THR A 163 -4.39 0.78 8.92
C THR A 163 -3.08 1.54 9.21
N SER A 164 -2.66 2.44 8.31
CA SER A 164 -1.48 3.29 8.47
C SER A 164 -1.49 4.13 9.74
N ILE A 165 -2.64 4.65 10.16
CA ILE A 165 -2.75 5.48 11.37
C ILE A 165 -2.31 4.69 12.59
N PHE A 166 -2.86 3.47 12.74
CA PHE A 166 -2.52 2.58 13.84
C PHE A 166 -1.08 2.07 13.74
N LEU A 167 -0.62 1.79 12.51
CA LEU A 167 0.74 1.32 12.28
C LEU A 167 1.79 2.37 12.64
N VAL A 168 1.56 3.64 12.32
CA VAL A 168 2.46 4.74 12.69
C VAL A 168 2.54 4.86 14.21
N VAL A 169 1.41 4.83 14.91
CA VAL A 169 1.38 4.81 16.38
C VAL A 169 2.18 3.62 16.90
N TYR A 170 1.95 2.42 16.36
CA TYR A 170 2.66 1.21 16.74
C TYR A 170 4.19 1.35 16.56
N CYS A 171 4.66 1.95 15.47
CA CYS A 171 6.08 2.17 15.24
C CYS A 171 6.73 3.19 16.20
N PHE A 172 5.94 4.08 16.82
CA PHE A 172 6.43 5.03 17.83
C PHE A 172 6.31 4.50 19.27
N LEU A 173 5.46 3.50 19.55
CA LEU A 173 5.27 2.96 20.90
C LEU A 173 6.57 2.51 21.58
N PRO A 174 7.50 1.77 20.91
CA PRO A 174 8.76 1.38 21.54
C PRO A 174 9.63 2.58 21.92
N ALA A 175 9.66 3.59 21.07
CA ALA A 175 10.42 4.81 21.32
C ALA A 175 9.85 5.61 22.51
N VAL A 176 8.52 5.74 22.58
CA VAL A 176 7.84 6.37 23.72
C VAL A 176 8.17 5.61 25.01
N SER A 177 8.09 4.28 25.00
CA SER A 177 8.43 3.44 26.16
C SER A 177 9.88 3.64 26.62
N LEU A 178 10.82 3.72 25.68
CA LEU A 178 12.22 3.97 25.98
C LEU A 178 12.46 5.41 26.49
N PHE A 179 11.75 6.42 25.98
CA PHE A 179 11.85 7.79 26.50
C PHE A 179 11.25 7.95 27.89
N THR A 180 10.07 7.42 28.15
CA THR A 180 9.39 7.59 29.44
C THR A 180 9.94 6.65 30.51
N GLY A 181 10.45 5.48 30.13
CA GLY A 181 10.84 4.42 31.07
C GLY A 181 9.66 3.59 31.56
N GLU A 182 8.48 3.90 31.05
CA GLU A 182 7.27 3.11 31.25
C GLU A 182 7.19 2.04 30.16
N PHE A 183 7.19 0.79 30.58
CA PHE A 183 6.96 -0.32 29.67
C PHE A 183 5.46 -0.44 29.43
N VAL A 184 5.06 -0.60 28.16
CA VAL A 184 3.63 -0.67 27.77
C VAL A 184 2.89 -1.77 28.54
N VAL A 185 3.60 -2.84 28.89
CA VAL A 185 3.07 -3.92 29.74
C VAL A 185 3.51 -3.70 31.18
N GLN A 186 2.56 -3.45 32.08
CA GLN A 186 2.86 -3.14 33.48
C GLN A 186 3.52 -4.31 34.24
N THR A 187 3.14 -5.55 33.94
CA THR A 187 3.68 -6.75 34.61
C THR A 187 3.87 -7.92 33.65
N LEU A 188 5.07 -8.50 33.64
CA LEU A 188 5.37 -9.75 32.94
C LEU A 188 5.06 -10.93 33.86
N ASN A 189 3.81 -11.36 33.91
CA ASN A 189 3.44 -12.58 34.62
C ASN A 189 3.55 -13.81 33.70
N VAL A 190 3.59 -15.01 34.30
CA VAL A 190 3.72 -16.27 33.56
C VAL A 190 2.59 -16.44 32.55
N THR A 191 1.36 -16.09 32.93
CA THR A 191 0.18 -16.16 32.06
C THR A 191 0.34 -15.32 30.78
N PHE A 192 0.80 -14.08 30.90
CA PHE A 192 1.07 -13.19 29.78
C PHE A 192 2.15 -13.76 28.86
N LEU A 193 3.25 -14.26 29.43
CA LEU A 193 4.34 -14.87 28.66
C LEU A 193 3.89 -16.13 27.92
N VAL A 194 3.04 -16.96 28.54
CA VAL A 194 2.44 -18.14 27.90
C VAL A 194 1.52 -17.73 26.74
N TYR A 195 0.65 -16.73 26.92
CA TYR A 195 -0.20 -16.24 25.83
C TYR A 195 0.62 -15.63 24.69
N LEU A 196 1.64 -14.83 25.01
CA LEU A 196 2.55 -14.26 24.00
C LEU A 196 3.26 -15.37 23.22
N LEU A 197 3.74 -16.41 23.91
CA LEU A 197 4.38 -17.56 23.27
C LEU A 197 3.41 -18.32 22.36
N ILE A 198 2.20 -18.61 22.83
CA ILE A 198 1.16 -19.30 22.03
C ILE A 198 0.85 -18.50 20.78
N ILE A 199 0.58 -17.20 20.89
CA ILE A 199 0.28 -16.33 19.75
C ILE A 199 1.46 -16.31 18.78
N THR A 200 2.70 -16.19 19.28
CA THR A 200 3.91 -16.16 18.43
C THR A 200 4.08 -17.47 17.66
N ILE A 201 3.92 -18.62 18.33
CA ILE A 201 4.01 -19.94 17.68
C ILE A 201 2.89 -20.10 16.66
N CYS A 202 1.65 -19.73 17.00
CA CYS A 202 0.53 -19.81 16.06
C CYS A 202 0.76 -18.97 14.81
N LEU A 203 1.20 -17.71 14.96
CA LEU A 203 1.51 -16.85 13.82
C LEU A 203 2.65 -17.42 12.97
N ALA A 204 3.73 -17.89 13.60
CA ALA A 204 4.85 -18.49 12.88
C ALA A 204 4.42 -19.74 12.07
N LEU A 205 3.63 -20.63 12.67
CA LEU A 205 3.12 -21.82 11.99
C LEU A 205 2.17 -21.47 10.84
N LEU A 206 1.31 -20.45 11.02
CA LEU A 206 0.42 -19.97 9.95
C LEU A 206 1.21 -19.39 8.78
N SER A 207 2.21 -18.54 9.03
CA SER A 207 3.07 -18.00 7.98
C SER A 207 3.85 -19.11 7.25
N LEU A 208 4.37 -20.11 7.96
CA LEU A 208 5.04 -21.26 7.35
C LEU A 208 4.10 -22.10 6.47
N LEU A 209 2.86 -22.31 6.92
CA LEU A 209 1.84 -23.00 6.15
C LEU A 209 1.50 -22.23 4.86
N GLU A 210 1.28 -20.91 4.97
CA GLU A 210 0.95 -20.03 3.85
C GLU A 210 2.06 -20.00 2.80
N VAL A 211 3.31 -19.85 3.23
CA VAL A 211 4.48 -19.85 2.35
C VAL A 211 4.65 -21.20 1.66
N LYS A 212 4.47 -22.31 2.39
CA LYS A 212 4.56 -23.66 1.83
C LYS A 212 3.46 -23.94 0.79
N TRP A 213 2.23 -23.50 1.06
CA TRP A 213 1.10 -23.70 0.16
C TRP A 213 1.18 -22.81 -1.08
N SER A 214 1.65 -21.57 -0.94
CA SER A 214 1.80 -20.62 -2.04
C SER A 214 3.05 -20.85 -2.90
N GLY A 215 4.04 -21.59 -2.39
CA GLY A 215 5.27 -21.90 -3.12
C GLY A 215 6.23 -20.71 -3.26
N ILE A 216 6.07 -19.68 -2.43
CA ILE A 216 6.94 -18.50 -2.40
C ILE A 216 8.13 -18.72 -1.46
N SER A 217 9.18 -17.90 -1.57
CA SER A 217 10.29 -17.94 -0.62
C SER A 217 9.97 -17.17 0.66
N LEU A 218 10.55 -17.59 1.80
CA LEU A 218 10.41 -16.87 3.08
C LEU A 218 10.99 -15.45 3.00
N GLU A 219 12.05 -15.27 2.19
CA GLU A 219 12.63 -13.94 1.98
C GLU A 219 11.66 -13.01 1.26
N GLU A 220 10.96 -13.49 0.22
CA GLU A 220 9.94 -12.70 -0.49
C GLU A 220 8.80 -12.29 0.43
N TYR A 221 8.31 -13.22 1.26
CA TYR A 221 7.28 -12.94 2.26
C TYR A 221 7.73 -11.84 3.23
N TRP A 222 8.92 -12.00 3.83
CA TRP A 222 9.48 -10.99 4.74
C TRP A 222 9.71 -9.65 4.05
N ARG A 223 10.22 -9.64 2.82
CA ARG A 223 10.45 -8.40 2.06
C ARG A 223 9.14 -7.67 1.77
N ASN A 224 8.06 -8.41 1.50
CA ASN A 224 6.73 -7.85 1.32
C ASN A 224 6.23 -7.18 2.61
N GLU A 225 6.39 -7.82 3.77
CA GLU A 225 6.02 -7.24 5.07
C GLU A 225 6.81 -5.95 5.38
N GLN A 226 8.12 -5.95 5.11
CA GLN A 226 8.94 -4.74 5.24
C GLN A 226 8.42 -3.62 4.33
N PHE A 227 8.09 -3.94 3.07
CA PHE A 227 7.54 -2.96 2.14
C PHE A 227 6.15 -2.47 2.55
N TRP A 228 5.31 -3.34 3.11
CA TRP A 228 4.01 -2.97 3.68
C TRP A 228 4.17 -1.96 4.83
N VAL A 229 5.14 -2.16 5.73
CA VAL A 229 5.42 -1.21 6.82
C VAL A 229 5.91 0.14 6.29
N ILE A 230 6.81 0.13 5.31
CA ILE A 230 7.33 1.36 4.68
C ILE A 230 6.21 2.11 3.95
N GLY A 231 5.40 1.41 3.15
CA GLY A 231 4.25 2.01 2.45
C GLY A 231 3.18 2.52 3.41
N GLY A 232 2.91 1.77 4.47
CA GLY A 232 1.99 2.11 5.55
C GLY A 232 2.39 3.40 6.28
N THR A 233 3.65 3.50 6.68
CA THR A 233 4.17 4.68 7.40
C THR A 233 4.42 5.89 6.49
N SER A 234 4.36 5.74 5.16
CA SER A 234 4.56 6.83 4.19
C SER A 234 3.31 7.11 3.34
N ALA A 235 3.21 6.43 2.20
CA ALA A 235 2.23 6.65 1.14
C ALA A 235 0.79 6.44 1.62
N HIS A 236 0.52 5.39 2.42
CA HIS A 236 -0.82 5.13 2.93
C HIS A 236 -1.26 6.22 3.91
N LEU A 237 -0.39 6.62 4.84
CA LEU A 237 -0.68 7.70 5.79
C LEU A 237 -0.98 9.01 5.04
N ALA A 238 -0.15 9.36 4.05
CA ALA A 238 -0.35 10.56 3.24
C ALA A 238 -1.68 10.51 2.48
N ALA A 239 -2.01 9.37 1.85
CA ALA A 239 -3.29 9.20 1.15
C ALA A 239 -4.50 9.35 2.09
N VAL A 240 -4.43 8.80 3.30
CA VAL A 240 -5.52 8.91 4.28
C VAL A 240 -5.70 10.35 4.74
N ILE A 241 -4.61 11.07 5.04
CA ILE A 241 -4.66 12.49 5.41
C ILE A 241 -5.25 13.32 4.25
N GLN A 242 -4.79 13.08 3.02
CA GLN A 242 -5.32 13.76 1.84
C GLN A 242 -6.82 13.48 1.62
N GLY A 243 -7.25 12.22 1.75
CA GLY A 243 -8.64 11.84 1.64
C GLY A 243 -9.53 12.47 2.72
N LEU A 244 -9.06 12.50 3.96
CA LEU A 244 -9.76 13.18 5.06
C LEU A 244 -9.89 14.69 4.81
N LEU A 245 -8.82 15.35 4.35
CA LEU A 245 -8.85 16.76 3.98
C LEU A 245 -9.80 17.03 2.81
N LYS A 246 -9.84 16.15 1.81
CA LYS A 246 -10.80 16.24 0.70
C LYS A 246 -12.24 16.16 1.21
N VAL A 247 -12.53 15.22 2.11
CA VAL A 247 -13.89 15.03 2.65
C VAL A 247 -14.32 16.18 3.58
N ILE A 248 -13.41 16.70 4.41
CA ILE A 248 -13.72 17.74 5.40
C ILE A 248 -13.69 19.14 4.79
N ALA A 249 -12.70 19.43 3.93
CA ALA A 249 -12.42 20.77 3.42
C ALA A 249 -12.76 20.96 1.93
N GLY A 250 -13.20 19.92 1.23
CA GLY A 250 -13.57 20.01 -0.21
C GLY A 250 -12.39 20.29 -1.14
N ILE A 251 -11.15 20.14 -0.68
CA ILE A 251 -9.95 20.41 -1.47
C ILE A 251 -9.79 19.30 -2.53
N GLU A 252 -9.78 19.69 -3.81
CA GLU A 252 -9.48 18.76 -4.90
C GLU A 252 -8.01 18.31 -4.83
N ILE A 253 -7.79 17.00 -4.87
CA ILE A 253 -6.44 16.43 -4.86
C ILE A 253 -5.89 16.51 -6.28
N SER A 254 -5.00 17.47 -6.56
CA SER A 254 -4.27 17.52 -7.83
C SER A 254 -3.21 16.43 -7.87
N PHE A 255 -3.34 15.49 -8.80
CA PHE A 255 -2.42 14.36 -8.92
C PHE A 255 -1.29 14.66 -9.93
N THR A 256 -0.03 14.43 -9.53
CA THR A 256 1.13 14.46 -10.44
C THR A 256 1.37 13.08 -11.04
N LEU A 257 1.13 12.92 -12.35
CA LEU A 257 1.47 11.71 -13.09
C LEU A 257 2.93 11.33 -12.87
N THR A 258 3.18 10.06 -12.54
CA THR A 258 4.54 9.51 -12.53
C THR A 258 5.08 9.56 -13.95
N SER A 259 6.06 10.43 -14.21
CA SER A 259 6.74 10.50 -15.50
C SER A 259 7.46 9.18 -15.77
N LYS A 260 7.15 8.52 -16.89
CA LYS A 260 8.04 7.49 -17.43
C LYS A 260 9.24 8.20 -18.05
N SER A 261 10.26 8.51 -17.27
CA SER A 261 11.56 8.85 -17.84
C SER A 261 12.23 7.54 -18.23
N ALA A 262 12.17 7.19 -19.52
CA ALA A 262 13.13 6.28 -20.11
C ALA A 262 14.31 7.14 -20.54
N ASN A 263 15.35 7.23 -19.70
CA ASN A 263 16.64 7.67 -20.20
C ASN A 263 17.23 6.46 -20.95
N GLU A 264 16.98 6.39 -22.25
CA GLU A 264 17.49 5.33 -23.13
C GLU A 264 19.01 5.44 -23.39
N ASP A 265 19.67 6.48 -22.86
CA ASP A 265 21.07 6.84 -23.17
C ASP A 265 22.08 6.60 -22.02
N GLU A 266 21.81 5.70 -21.06
CA GLU A 266 22.78 5.39 -19.98
C GLU A 266 23.42 4.00 -20.08
N VAL A 267 24.75 3.97 -19.96
CA VAL A 267 25.65 2.79 -20.03
C VAL A 267 25.38 1.74 -18.93
N ASP A 268 24.55 2.06 -17.93
CA ASP A 268 24.16 1.16 -16.84
C ASP A 268 22.63 1.09 -16.71
N ALA A 269 22.06 -0.06 -17.08
CA ALA A 269 20.62 -0.35 -17.01
C ALA A 269 20.02 -0.27 -15.58
N PHE A 270 20.86 -0.19 -14.54
CA PHE A 270 20.43 -0.02 -13.15
C PHE A 270 20.77 1.36 -12.56
N ALA A 271 21.26 2.33 -13.35
CA ALA A 271 21.57 3.66 -12.82
C ALA A 271 20.37 4.30 -12.11
N ASP A 272 19.19 4.17 -12.72
CA ASP A 272 17.91 4.64 -12.18
C ASP A 272 17.53 4.00 -10.85
N LEU A 273 17.88 2.72 -10.59
CA LEU A 273 17.63 2.04 -9.29
C LEU A 273 18.26 2.82 -8.12
N TYR A 274 19.38 3.49 -8.38
CA TYR A 274 20.13 4.21 -7.37
C TYR A 274 19.76 5.70 -7.27
N LEU A 275 18.88 6.19 -8.13
CA LEU A 275 18.40 7.57 -8.09
C LEU A 275 17.37 7.74 -6.97
N VAL A 276 17.81 8.36 -5.88
CA VAL A 276 16.92 8.81 -4.80
C VAL A 276 16.49 10.24 -5.10
N LYS A 277 15.27 10.40 -5.60
CA LYS A 277 14.63 11.72 -5.74
C LYS A 277 13.97 12.04 -4.39
N TRP A 278 14.31 13.18 -3.80
CA TRP A 278 13.71 13.56 -2.52
C TRP A 278 12.18 13.75 -2.66
N THR A 279 11.42 13.19 -1.72
CA THR A 279 9.96 13.33 -1.63
C THR A 279 9.54 13.53 -0.18
N SER A 280 8.48 14.30 0.05
CA SER A 280 7.90 14.50 1.39
C SER A 280 7.40 13.20 2.01
N LEU A 281 7.13 12.17 1.19
CA LEU A 281 6.76 10.82 1.65
C LEU A 281 7.85 10.15 2.50
N PHE A 282 9.11 10.60 2.42
CA PHE A 282 10.20 10.08 3.24
C PHE A 282 10.19 10.61 4.67
N ILE A 283 9.52 11.75 4.94
CA ILE A 283 9.58 12.43 6.24
C ILE A 283 9.09 11.52 7.38
N PRO A 284 7.91 10.87 7.32
CA PRO A 284 7.45 10.07 8.45
C PRO A 284 8.31 8.82 8.71
N PRO A 285 8.68 7.98 7.72
CA PRO A 285 9.59 6.85 7.95
C PRO A 285 10.97 7.28 8.49
N LEU A 286 11.53 8.39 7.99
CA LEU A 286 12.78 8.93 8.52
C LEU A 286 12.64 9.38 9.97
N THR A 287 11.52 10.00 10.32
CA THR A 287 11.24 10.41 11.70
C THR A 287 11.14 9.19 12.62
N ILE A 288 10.40 8.15 12.21
CA ILE A 288 10.30 6.89 12.94
C ILE A 288 11.68 6.27 13.17
N LEU A 289 12.53 6.26 12.14
CA LEU A 289 13.89 5.73 12.21
C LEU A 289 14.74 6.50 13.24
N VAL A 290 14.82 7.82 13.10
CA VAL A 290 15.64 8.69 13.95
C VAL A 290 15.16 8.64 15.40
N VAL A 291 13.85 8.72 15.62
CA VAL A 291 13.25 8.69 16.95
C VAL A 291 13.52 7.37 17.66
N ASN A 292 13.38 6.23 16.98
CA ASN A 292 13.69 4.92 17.57
C ASN A 292 15.18 4.78 17.92
N ILE A 293 16.08 5.25 17.06
CA ILE A 293 17.53 5.23 17.34
C ILE A 293 17.85 6.09 18.57
N ILE A 294 17.37 7.34 18.61
CA ILE A 294 17.60 8.25 19.74
C ILE A 294 17.00 7.65 21.03
N ALA A 295 15.82 7.04 20.96
CA ALA A 295 15.18 6.40 22.10
C ALA A 295 16.01 5.24 22.68
N ILE A 296 16.65 4.42 21.83
CA ILE A 296 17.58 3.37 22.28
C ILE A 296 18.74 3.99 23.06
N PHE A 297 19.36 5.06 22.56
CA PHE A 297 20.45 5.74 23.26
C PHE A 297 20.02 6.33 24.60
N ILE A 298 18.88 7.03 24.63
CA ILE A 298 18.34 7.62 25.86
C ILE A 298 17.95 6.54 26.88
N GLY A 299 17.27 5.48 26.43
CA GLY A 299 16.91 4.36 27.30
C GLY A 299 18.13 3.66 27.89
N PHE A 300 19.16 3.44 27.08
CA PHE A 300 20.43 2.85 27.52
C PHE A 300 21.13 3.76 28.53
N SER A 301 21.30 5.04 28.21
CA SER A 301 21.92 6.04 29.08
C SER A 301 21.19 6.12 30.43
N ARG A 302 19.87 6.29 30.43
CA ARG A 302 19.07 6.33 31.65
C ARG A 302 19.25 5.09 32.51
N THR A 303 19.29 3.90 31.91
CA THR A 303 19.46 2.65 32.65
C THR A 303 20.86 2.54 33.24
N MET A 304 21.90 2.90 32.47
CA MET A 304 23.29 2.89 32.91
C MET A 304 23.57 3.83 34.09
N TYR A 305 22.95 5.01 34.09
CA TYR A 305 23.14 6.02 35.14
C TYR A 305 22.09 5.96 36.27
N SER A 306 21.16 5.01 36.23
CA SER A 306 20.19 4.82 37.30
C SER A 306 20.77 4.03 38.48
N ILE A 307 20.39 4.41 39.70
CA ILE A 307 20.81 3.74 40.94
C ILE A 307 20.29 2.30 40.99
N ILE A 308 19.05 2.08 40.51
CA ILE A 308 18.41 0.76 40.42
C ILE A 308 18.09 0.49 38.94
N PRO A 309 18.98 -0.15 38.19
CA PRO A 309 18.83 -0.33 36.76
C PRO A 309 17.73 -1.35 36.41
N GLN A 310 16.73 -0.88 35.65
CA GLN A 310 15.62 -1.70 35.17
C GLN A 310 15.94 -2.37 33.82
N TRP A 311 16.91 -3.28 33.83
CA TRP A 311 17.41 -3.96 32.62
C TRP A 311 16.34 -4.69 31.80
N SER A 312 15.35 -5.29 32.46
CA SER A 312 14.27 -6.02 31.77
C SER A 312 13.43 -5.10 30.88
N LYS A 313 13.09 -3.90 31.37
CA LYS A 313 12.35 -2.89 30.58
C LYS A 313 13.20 -2.37 29.43
N LEU A 314 14.50 -2.16 29.66
CA LEU A 314 15.42 -1.74 28.61
C LEU A 314 15.50 -2.80 27.49
N ILE A 315 15.73 -4.06 27.84
CA ILE A 315 15.85 -5.15 26.86
C ILE A 315 14.56 -5.29 26.04
N GLY A 316 13.39 -5.26 26.69
CA GLY A 316 12.10 -5.31 25.99
C GLY A 316 11.88 -4.12 25.05
N GLY A 317 12.13 -2.89 25.52
CA GLY A 317 11.99 -1.68 24.71
C GLY A 317 12.95 -1.65 23.51
N VAL A 318 14.22 -2.02 23.74
CA VAL A 318 15.24 -2.11 22.68
C VAL A 318 14.88 -3.19 21.68
N PHE A 319 14.37 -4.35 22.11
CA PHE A 319 13.93 -5.41 21.21
C PHE A 319 12.83 -4.92 20.25
N PHE A 320 11.78 -4.29 20.75
CA PHE A 320 10.71 -3.78 19.89
C PHE A 320 11.16 -2.62 19.00
N SER A 321 12.06 -1.76 19.49
CA SER A 321 12.64 -0.70 18.68
C SER A 321 13.51 -1.27 17.55
N LEU A 322 14.34 -2.28 17.83
CA LEU A 322 15.10 -3.01 16.81
C LEU A 322 14.19 -3.75 15.82
N TRP A 323 13.06 -4.28 16.26
CA TRP A 323 12.05 -4.88 15.37
C TRP A 323 11.51 -3.87 14.36
N VAL A 324 11.16 -2.66 14.80
CA VAL A 324 10.75 -1.56 13.90
C VAL A 324 11.88 -1.18 12.95
N LEU A 325 13.11 -1.01 13.45
CA LEU A 325 14.27 -0.67 12.63
C LEU A 325 14.61 -1.77 11.60
N ALA A 326 14.41 -3.04 11.94
CA ALA A 326 14.56 -4.17 11.03
C ALA A 326 13.54 -4.13 9.88
N HIS A 327 12.31 -3.67 10.13
CA HIS A 327 11.33 -3.43 9.06
C HIS A 327 11.71 -2.26 8.15
N MET A 328 12.34 -1.22 8.72
CA MET A 328 12.80 -0.04 7.98
C MET A 328 14.13 -0.26 7.23
N TYR A 329 14.80 -1.39 7.41
CA TYR A 329 16.09 -1.65 6.80
C TYR A 329 16.12 -1.53 5.26
N PRO A 330 15.13 -2.03 4.49
CA PRO A 330 15.11 -1.83 3.04
C PRO A 330 14.93 -0.36 2.64
N PHE A 331 14.20 0.42 3.43
CA PHE A 331 14.06 1.86 3.23
C PHE A 331 15.41 2.55 3.39
N CYS A 332 16.16 2.24 4.46
CA CYS A 332 17.52 2.71 4.65
C CYS A 332 18.41 2.33 3.47
N LYS A 333 18.37 1.07 3.01
CA LYS A 333 19.13 0.64 1.83
C LYS A 333 18.74 1.40 0.57
N GLY A 334 17.46 1.66 0.36
CA GLY A 334 16.97 2.47 -0.76
C GLY A 334 17.51 3.90 -0.73
N LEU A 335 17.66 4.49 0.45
CA LEU A 335 18.27 5.83 0.61
C LEU A 335 19.79 5.84 0.41
N MET A 336 20.47 4.69 0.51
CA MET A 336 21.94 4.58 0.42
C MET A 336 22.49 4.63 -1.02
N GLY A 337 21.62 4.58 -2.04
CA GLY A 337 21.98 4.72 -3.45
C GLY A 337 23.11 3.78 -3.92
N ARG A 338 23.84 4.19 -4.96
CA ARG A 338 24.83 3.37 -5.71
C ARG A 338 26.03 2.89 -4.90
N ARG A 339 26.32 3.55 -3.77
CA ARG A 339 27.48 3.21 -2.92
C ARG A 339 27.14 2.25 -1.79
N GLY A 340 25.85 1.97 -1.52
CA GLY A 340 25.45 1.15 -0.38
C GLY A 340 26.00 1.66 0.96
N ARG A 341 26.36 2.95 1.02
CA ARG A 341 26.91 3.64 2.19
C ARG A 341 26.00 4.80 2.48
N THR A 342 25.40 4.77 3.65
CA THR A 342 24.75 5.91 4.29
C THR A 342 25.77 7.05 4.29
N PRO A 343 25.43 8.24 3.75
CA PRO A 343 26.39 9.33 3.71
C PRO A 343 26.81 9.59 5.16
N THR A 344 28.13 9.52 5.42
CA THR A 344 28.72 9.53 6.77
C THR A 344 28.16 10.66 7.63
N ILE A 345 27.80 11.76 6.98
CA ILE A 345 27.17 12.94 7.58
C ILE A 345 25.89 12.60 8.37
N ILE A 346 25.05 11.66 7.92
CA ILE A 346 23.81 11.28 8.62
C ILE A 346 24.13 10.58 9.95
N TYR A 347 25.10 9.67 9.97
CA TYR A 347 25.53 9.03 11.22
C TYR A 347 26.19 10.02 12.16
N VAL A 348 26.99 10.93 11.62
CA VAL A 348 27.66 11.97 12.41
C VAL A 348 26.62 12.90 13.02
N TRP A 349 25.65 13.41 12.25
CA TRP A 349 24.59 14.27 12.78
C TRP A 349 23.65 13.53 13.72
N ALA A 350 23.22 12.31 13.41
CA ALA A 350 22.39 11.51 14.31
C ALA A 350 23.13 11.18 15.62
N GLY A 351 24.43 10.89 15.55
CA GLY A 351 25.28 10.66 16.72
C GLY A 351 25.46 11.93 17.56
N ILE A 352 25.79 13.06 16.93
CA ILE A 352 25.93 14.35 17.62
C ILE A 352 24.60 14.75 18.28
N VAL A 353 23.48 14.64 17.56
CA VAL A 353 22.14 14.93 18.10
C VAL A 353 21.78 13.98 19.24
N ALA A 354 22.04 12.68 19.10
CA ALA A 354 21.78 11.71 20.16
C ALA A 354 22.64 11.96 21.41
N ILE A 355 23.93 12.26 21.25
CA ILE A 355 24.85 12.57 22.35
C ILE A 355 24.43 13.87 23.04
N THR A 356 24.17 14.94 22.27
CA THR A 356 23.77 16.24 22.83
C THR A 356 22.43 16.15 23.55
N LEU A 357 21.42 15.47 22.99
CA LEU A 357 20.14 15.25 23.66
C LEU A 357 20.29 14.38 24.92
N SER A 358 21.12 13.34 24.88
CA SER A 358 21.37 12.47 26.05
C SER A 358 22.06 13.24 27.18
N LEU A 359 23.07 14.06 26.86
CA LEU A 359 23.77 14.91 27.83
C LEU A 359 22.85 16.01 28.38
N LEU A 360 22.04 16.63 27.52
CA LEU A 360 21.06 17.65 27.91
C LEU A 360 19.98 17.07 28.84
N TRP A 361 19.52 15.84 28.57
CA TRP A 361 18.58 15.14 29.45
C TRP A 361 19.18 14.88 30.84
N ILE A 362 20.43 14.42 30.91
CA ILE A 362 21.14 14.21 32.19
C ILE A 362 21.31 15.53 32.95
N ALA A 363 21.60 16.63 32.25
CA ALA A 363 21.79 17.94 32.87
C ALA A 363 20.48 18.54 33.41
N ILE A 364 19.36 18.34 32.72
CA ILE A 364 18.04 18.86 33.12
C ILE A 364 17.40 18.01 34.22
N SER A 365 17.58 16.68 34.17
CA SER A 365 17.00 15.74 35.12
C SER A 365 18.09 14.82 35.69
N PRO A 366 18.98 15.35 36.55
CA PRO A 366 20.02 14.53 37.17
C PRO A 366 19.38 13.44 38.06
N PRO A 367 19.97 12.23 38.14
CA PRO A 367 19.49 11.19 39.04
C PRO A 367 19.48 11.71 40.48
N THR A 368 18.33 11.74 41.14
CA THR A 368 18.17 12.26 42.50
C THR A 368 18.81 11.32 43.53
N ASN A 369 19.68 11.88 44.39
CA ASN A 369 20.19 11.22 45.60
C ASN A 369 19.11 11.24 46.70
N ASP A 370 18.21 10.26 46.71
CA ASP A 370 17.42 9.99 47.92
C ASP A 370 18.24 9.14 48.89
N SER A 371 19.21 9.80 49.53
CA SER A 371 19.93 9.28 50.70
C SER A 371 20.16 10.38 51.73
N SER A 372 19.09 11.07 52.15
CA SER A 372 19.11 11.76 53.44
C SER A 372 17.70 12.04 53.97
N SER A 373 17.19 11.18 54.84
CA SER A 373 16.54 11.54 56.12
C SER A 373 15.72 10.37 56.68
N GLY A 374 16.14 9.85 57.84
CA GLY A 374 15.38 8.84 58.58
C GLY A 374 16.21 7.93 59.48
N GLY A 375 17.31 8.39 60.06
CA GLY A 375 18.07 7.62 61.05
C GLY A 375 18.90 8.53 61.96
N GLY A 376 18.50 8.62 63.22
CA GLY A 376 19.13 9.37 64.32
C GLY A 376 18.10 10.29 64.98
N VAL A 377 17.71 10.15 66.24
CA VAL A 377 18.26 9.46 67.43
C VAL A 377 17.11 8.84 68.21
#